data_AF-A0A3B8MEG3-F1
#
_entry.id   AF-A0A3B8MEG3-F1
#
_cell.length_a   1.000
_cell.length_b   1.000
_cell.length_c   1.000
_cell.angle_alpha   90.00
_cell.angle_beta   90.00
_cell.angle_gamma   90.00
#
_symmetry.space_group_name_H-M   'P 1'
#
loop_
_entity.id
_entity.type
_entity.pdbx_description
1 polymer ?
#
loop_
_entity_poly.entity_id
_entity_poly.type
_entity_poly.pdbx_seq_one_letter_code
_entity_poly.pdbx_strand_id
1 'polypeptide(L)'
;GVGPLCVDAVEGKLFGLGVEDYTVGSNDFYANYALSRDQVLCLDMGHFHPTESIADKVTAHLPFHKKLLVHTSRPIRWDSDHVVLLNDDVRNVFLEVARADALDRIYVALDFFDASINRVGAYVVGTRATRKAILYGLLDPSDRLLELEGNGQLASKLALMEDAKTLPFGAVWDMLCLKSEVPAGAAWIGDMEQYEADILTKRS
;
A
#
# COMPACT_ATOMS: atom_id res chain seq x y z
N GLY A 1 11.42 13.92 13.74
CA GLY A 1 11.23 12.77 12.84
C GLY A 1 11.58 13.06 11.40
N VAL A 2 11.06 14.14 10.79
CA VAL A 2 11.38 14.46 9.38
C VAL A 2 12.56 15.44 9.31
N GLY A 3 13.78 14.91 9.26
CA GLY A 3 15.00 15.70 9.06
C GLY A 3 15.35 15.90 7.58
N PRO A 4 16.27 16.82 7.26
CA PRO A 4 16.65 17.11 5.86
C PRO A 4 17.45 15.97 5.20
N LEU A 5 18.09 15.09 5.98
CA LEU A 5 18.91 13.98 5.50
C LEU A 5 18.47 12.62 6.02
N CYS A 6 17.75 12.59 7.14
CA CYS A 6 17.32 11.36 7.81
C CYS A 6 15.88 11.53 8.26
N VAL A 7 15.09 10.47 8.06
CA VAL A 7 13.72 10.37 8.56
C VAL A 7 13.67 9.20 9.53
N ASP A 8 13.30 9.49 10.76
CA ASP A 8 13.15 8.49 11.81
C ASP A 8 11.69 8.05 11.88
N ALA A 9 11.46 6.75 11.69
CA ALA A 9 10.16 6.13 11.77
C ALA A 9 10.13 5.03 12.85
N VAL A 10 8.96 4.81 13.43
CA VAL A 10 8.71 3.71 14.37
C VAL A 10 7.51 2.90 13.91
N GLU A 11 7.57 1.59 14.09
CA GLU A 11 6.63 0.64 13.52
C GLU A 11 6.12 -0.34 14.57
N GLY A 12 4.80 -0.37 14.73
CA GLY A 12 4.14 -1.33 15.61
C GLY A 12 3.92 -2.67 14.94
N LYS A 13 3.93 -3.72 15.76
CA LYS A 13 3.57 -5.08 15.36
C LYS A 13 2.64 -5.69 16.38
N LEU A 14 1.63 -6.42 15.92
CA LEU A 14 0.72 -7.14 16.81
C LEU A 14 1.44 -8.31 17.47
N PHE A 15 1.99 -9.21 16.67
CA PHE A 15 2.71 -10.39 17.14
C PHE A 15 3.71 -10.89 16.09
N GLY A 16 4.63 -11.76 16.51
CA GLY A 16 5.52 -12.50 15.62
C GLY A 16 5.66 -13.95 16.08
N LEU A 17 6.19 -14.81 15.21
CA LEU A 17 6.47 -16.20 15.58
C LEU A 17 7.52 -16.25 16.70
N GLY A 18 7.20 -16.92 17.81
CA GLY A 18 8.01 -16.98 19.02
C GLY A 18 7.85 -15.79 19.99
N VAL A 19 7.00 -14.81 19.65
CA VAL A 19 6.66 -13.64 20.48
C VAL A 19 5.15 -13.31 20.37
N GLU A 20 4.31 -14.34 20.45
CA GLU A 20 2.88 -14.27 20.11
C GLU A 20 2.06 -13.48 21.14
N ASP A 21 2.35 -13.68 22.42
CA ASP A 21 1.50 -13.20 23.52
C ASP A 21 1.72 -11.72 23.85
N TYR A 22 2.87 -11.15 23.48
CA TYR A 22 3.23 -9.79 23.86
C TYR A 22 4.31 -9.18 22.97
N THR A 23 3.94 -8.06 22.32
CA THR A 23 4.89 -7.18 21.61
C THR A 23 5.07 -5.88 22.38
N VAL A 24 6.31 -5.59 22.81
CA VAL A 24 6.65 -4.34 23.53
C VAL A 24 6.31 -3.11 22.68
N GLY A 25 6.75 -3.12 21.42
CA GLY A 25 6.48 -2.08 20.44
C GLY A 25 5.10 -2.26 19.81
N SER A 26 4.04 -2.13 20.62
CA SER A 26 2.66 -2.24 20.14
C SER A 26 2.23 -1.01 19.33
N ASN A 27 1.09 -1.14 18.63
CA ASN A 27 0.51 -0.03 17.87
C ASN A 27 0.18 1.17 18.77
N ASP A 28 -0.40 0.96 19.95
CA ASP A 28 -0.66 2.05 20.92
C ASP A 28 0.63 2.70 21.43
N PHE A 29 1.66 1.89 21.70
CA PHE A 29 2.93 2.40 22.17
C PHE A 29 3.56 3.32 21.11
N TYR A 30 3.65 2.87 19.87
CA TYR A 30 4.29 3.65 18.82
C TYR A 30 3.44 4.78 18.26
N ALA A 31 2.11 4.70 18.27
CA ALA A 31 1.25 5.84 17.96
C ALA A 31 1.51 6.99 18.97
N ASN A 32 1.52 6.68 20.26
CA ASN A 32 1.82 7.67 21.31
C ASN A 32 3.28 8.16 21.25
N TYR A 33 4.23 7.24 21.01
CA TYR A 33 5.64 7.59 20.93
C TYR A 33 5.93 8.51 19.74
N ALA A 34 5.41 8.16 18.55
CA ALA A 34 5.58 8.96 17.35
C ALA A 34 4.98 10.36 17.51
N LEU A 35 3.78 10.47 18.09
CA LEU A 35 3.13 11.75 18.36
C LEU A 35 3.96 12.61 19.33
N SER A 36 4.37 12.04 20.46
CA SER A 36 5.06 12.79 21.52
C SER A 36 6.52 13.15 21.19
N ARG A 37 7.16 12.43 20.26
CA ARG A 37 8.57 12.65 19.87
C ARG A 37 8.71 13.21 18.45
N ASP A 38 7.61 13.63 17.82
CA ASP A 38 7.56 14.13 16.43
C ASP A 38 8.23 13.15 15.45
N GLN A 39 8.04 11.83 15.65
CA GLN A 39 8.56 10.78 14.76
C GLN A 39 7.52 10.40 13.70
N VAL A 40 7.99 9.79 12.61
CA VAL A 40 7.08 9.23 11.60
C VAL A 40 6.49 7.92 12.16
N LEU A 41 5.17 7.79 12.11
CA LEU A 41 4.49 6.54 12.41
C LEU A 41 4.46 5.68 11.15
N CYS A 42 4.96 4.45 11.25
CA CYS A 42 4.82 3.44 10.22
C CYS A 42 3.56 2.60 10.46
N LEU A 43 2.80 2.39 9.40
CA LEU A 43 1.63 1.51 9.35
C LEU A 43 1.91 0.40 8.32
N ASP A 44 2.18 -0.81 8.81
CA ASP A 44 2.31 -1.99 7.97
C ASP A 44 0.96 -2.72 7.85
N MET A 45 0.56 -3.05 6.63
CA MET A 45 -0.71 -3.72 6.34
C MET A 45 -0.84 -5.12 6.98
N GLY A 46 0.26 -5.76 7.38
CA GLY A 46 0.33 -7.10 7.96
C GLY A 46 0.36 -7.13 9.48
N HIS A 47 0.59 -5.99 10.12
CA HIS A 47 0.95 -5.90 11.54
C HIS A 47 -0.23 -5.66 12.52
N PHE A 48 -1.46 -5.84 12.06
CA PHE A 48 -2.68 -5.53 12.82
C PHE A 48 -3.55 -6.77 13.08
N HIS A 49 -4.64 -6.60 13.83
CA HIS A 49 -5.55 -7.70 14.15
C HIS A 49 -6.26 -8.23 12.90
N PRO A 50 -6.82 -9.46 12.96
CA PRO A 50 -7.71 -9.93 11.92
C PRO A 50 -8.81 -8.90 11.64
N THR A 51 -9.08 -8.64 10.36
CA THR A 51 -10.04 -7.63 9.85
C THR A 51 -9.69 -6.16 10.09
N GLU A 52 -8.62 -5.87 10.85
CA GLU A 52 -8.18 -4.51 11.05
C GLU A 52 -7.49 -3.99 9.78
N SER A 53 -7.91 -2.80 9.32
CA SER A 53 -7.34 -2.14 8.15
C SER A 53 -6.50 -0.94 8.56
N ILE A 54 -5.47 -0.61 7.79
CA ILE A 54 -4.75 0.65 7.96
C ILE A 54 -5.41 1.80 7.19
N ALA A 55 -6.39 1.53 6.32
CA ALA A 55 -7.03 2.55 5.49
C ALA A 55 -7.71 3.63 6.36
N ASP A 56 -8.47 3.23 7.38
CA ASP A 56 -9.08 4.17 8.35
C ASP A 56 -8.02 4.92 9.19
N LYS A 57 -6.88 4.27 9.45
CA LYS A 57 -5.81 4.82 10.29
C LYS A 57 -5.07 5.95 9.60
N VAL A 58 -4.91 5.88 8.27
CA VAL A 58 -4.24 6.95 7.49
C VAL A 58 -4.90 8.29 7.78
N THR A 59 -6.20 8.43 7.53
CA THR A 59 -6.91 9.69 7.69
C THR A 59 -7.14 10.05 9.17
N ALA A 60 -7.17 9.08 10.08
CA ALA A 60 -7.20 9.32 11.52
C ALA A 60 -5.88 9.90 12.08
N HIS A 61 -4.72 9.51 11.53
CA HIS A 61 -3.41 9.97 12.00
C HIS A 61 -2.91 11.25 11.32
N LEU A 62 -3.31 11.51 10.07
CA LEU A 62 -2.86 12.71 9.33
C LEU A 62 -3.13 14.05 10.04
N PRO A 63 -4.18 14.26 10.86
CA PRO A 63 -4.31 15.48 11.64
C PRO A 63 -3.21 15.70 12.68
N PHE A 64 -2.54 14.63 13.13
CA PHE A 64 -1.55 14.65 14.22
C PHE A 64 -0.12 14.43 13.75
N HIS A 65 0.08 13.87 12.56
CA HIS A 65 1.40 13.57 12.00
C HIS A 65 1.65 14.35 10.70
N LYS A 66 2.83 14.96 10.58
CA LYS A 66 3.23 15.65 9.34
C LYS A 66 3.29 14.68 8.16
N LYS A 67 3.90 13.52 8.40
CA LYS A 67 4.02 12.41 7.45
C LYS A 67 3.79 11.07 8.13
N LEU A 68 3.34 10.10 7.36
CA LEU A 68 3.25 8.69 7.73
C LEU A 68 4.13 7.86 6.81
N LEU A 69 4.55 6.69 7.28
CA LEU A 69 5.13 5.64 6.45
C LEU A 69 4.10 4.52 6.32
N VAL A 70 3.90 4.02 5.11
CA VAL A 70 3.05 2.88 4.82
C VAL A 70 3.92 1.78 4.24
N HIS A 71 3.97 0.66 4.93
CA HIS A 71 4.48 -0.60 4.39
C HIS A 71 3.32 -1.37 3.76
N THR A 72 3.36 -1.52 2.45
CA THR A 72 2.40 -2.37 1.76
C THR A 72 2.90 -3.81 1.77
N SER A 73 2.14 -4.67 2.43
CA SER A 73 2.35 -6.11 2.56
C SER A 73 1.00 -6.82 2.33
N ARG A 74 0.99 -8.16 2.27
CA ARG A 74 -0.25 -8.94 2.21
C ARG A 74 -0.25 -10.03 3.29
N PRO A 75 -0.89 -9.81 4.45
CA PRO A 75 -1.03 -10.86 5.46
C PRO A 75 -1.96 -11.97 4.99
N ILE A 76 -1.56 -13.22 5.21
CA ILE A 76 -2.38 -14.41 4.98
C ILE A 76 -2.50 -15.13 6.31
N ARG A 77 -3.54 -14.74 7.07
CA ARG A 77 -3.90 -15.21 8.43
C ARG A 77 -2.96 -14.75 9.55
N TRP A 78 -1.71 -14.48 9.23
CA TRP A 78 -0.72 -13.87 10.11
C TRP A 78 0.09 -12.87 9.29
N ASP A 79 1.04 -12.20 9.94
CA ASP A 79 2.01 -11.36 9.26
C ASP A 79 3.01 -12.20 8.43
N SER A 80 2.53 -12.63 7.27
CA SER A 80 3.14 -13.67 6.46
C SER A 80 3.94 -13.16 5.27
N ASP A 81 4.09 -11.84 5.16
CA ASP A 81 4.95 -11.20 4.16
C ASP A 81 4.70 -11.63 2.70
N HIS A 82 3.44 -11.89 2.31
CA HIS A 82 3.17 -12.27 0.92
C HIS A 82 3.23 -11.05 0.00
N VAL A 83 3.60 -11.30 -1.26
CA VAL A 83 3.62 -10.28 -2.31
C VAL A 83 2.28 -9.57 -2.41
N VAL A 84 2.33 -8.23 -2.41
CA VAL A 84 1.17 -7.35 -2.57
C VAL A 84 0.47 -7.64 -3.89
N LEU A 85 -0.86 -7.72 -3.84
CA LEU A 85 -1.74 -7.82 -5.01
C LEU A 85 -2.63 -6.58 -5.07
N LEU A 86 -3.16 -6.25 -6.24
CA LEU A 86 -4.17 -5.20 -6.38
C LEU A 86 -5.52 -5.72 -5.83
N ASN A 87 -5.62 -5.87 -4.51
CA ASN A 87 -6.80 -6.30 -3.79
C ASN A 87 -7.55 -5.10 -3.18
N ASP A 88 -8.60 -5.36 -2.41
CA ASP A 88 -9.36 -4.30 -1.73
C ASP A 88 -8.52 -3.57 -0.68
N ASP A 89 -7.70 -4.28 0.10
CA ASP A 89 -6.94 -3.68 1.19
C ASP A 89 -6.00 -2.57 0.69
N VAL A 90 -5.14 -2.87 -0.29
CA VAL A 90 -4.19 -1.87 -0.81
C VAL A 90 -4.92 -0.75 -1.56
N ARG A 91 -6.02 -1.05 -2.27
CA ARG A 91 -6.83 -0.04 -2.95
C ARG A 91 -7.47 0.92 -1.97
N ASN A 92 -8.03 0.41 -0.87
CA ASN A 92 -8.68 1.23 0.15
C ASN A 92 -7.68 2.17 0.82
N VAL A 93 -6.45 1.71 1.12
CA VAL A 93 -5.40 2.57 1.66
C VAL A 93 -5.13 3.75 0.72
N PHE A 94 -4.90 3.50 -0.57
CA PHE A 94 -4.56 4.58 -1.49
C PHE A 94 -5.76 5.41 -1.96
N LEU A 95 -6.99 4.89 -1.85
CA LEU A 95 -8.20 5.71 -1.95
C LEU A 95 -8.25 6.74 -0.84
N GLU A 96 -8.01 6.34 0.42
CA GLU A 96 -7.99 7.27 1.56
C GLU A 96 -6.85 8.29 1.44
N VAL A 97 -5.66 7.86 1.01
CA VAL A 97 -4.54 8.78 0.74
C VAL A 97 -4.88 9.81 -0.35
N ALA A 98 -5.50 9.37 -1.45
CA ALA A 98 -5.86 10.26 -2.56
C ALA A 98 -6.99 11.22 -2.17
N ARG A 99 -8.05 10.72 -1.52
CA ARG A 99 -9.18 11.53 -1.05
C ARG A 99 -8.79 12.57 -0.02
N ALA A 100 -7.77 12.29 0.78
CA ALA A 100 -7.22 13.22 1.76
C ALA A 100 -6.20 14.22 1.17
N ASP A 101 -5.96 14.18 -0.15
CA ASP A 101 -4.92 14.96 -0.83
C ASP A 101 -3.55 14.85 -0.12
N ALA A 102 -3.17 13.61 0.23
CA ALA A 102 -2.07 13.34 1.16
C ALA A 102 -0.89 12.60 0.53
N LEU A 103 -0.81 12.47 -0.80
CA LEU A 103 0.25 11.69 -1.45
C LEU A 103 1.66 12.19 -1.13
N ASP A 104 1.86 13.50 -0.93
CA ASP A 104 3.13 14.09 -0.53
C ASP A 104 3.47 13.89 0.96
N ARG A 105 2.48 13.45 1.75
CA ARG A 105 2.56 13.19 3.19
C ARG A 105 2.75 11.72 3.53
N ILE A 106 2.72 10.82 2.55
CA ILE A 106 2.91 9.39 2.76
C ILE A 106 4.23 8.94 2.14
N TYR A 107 5.11 8.36 2.95
CA TYR A 107 6.18 7.51 2.45
C TYR A 107 5.59 6.15 2.14
N VAL A 108 5.81 5.65 0.92
CA VAL A 108 5.33 4.34 0.49
C VAL A 108 6.52 3.41 0.34
N ALA A 109 6.50 2.30 1.07
CA ALA A 109 7.47 1.22 0.96
C ALA A 109 6.76 -0.12 0.80
N LEU A 110 7.47 -1.09 0.24
CA LEU A 110 7.02 -2.47 0.14
C LEU A 110 7.65 -3.25 1.28
N ASP A 111 6.85 -4.04 1.98
CA ASP A 111 7.37 -5.01 2.96
C ASP A 111 6.75 -6.37 2.66
N PHE A 112 7.55 -7.26 2.10
CA PHE A 112 7.18 -8.64 1.84
C PHE A 112 8.42 -9.44 1.46
N PHE A 113 8.38 -10.74 1.72
CA PHE A 113 9.35 -11.71 1.24
C PHE A 113 8.62 -12.99 0.85
N ASP A 114 8.68 -13.36 -0.42
CA ASP A 114 8.21 -14.65 -0.88
C ASP A 114 9.38 -15.40 -1.52
N ALA A 115 9.92 -16.36 -0.75
CA ALA A 115 11.04 -17.18 -1.18
C ALA A 115 10.61 -18.38 -2.03
N SER A 116 9.31 -18.59 -2.25
CA SER A 116 8.77 -19.72 -3.02
C SER A 116 8.72 -19.46 -4.53
N ILE A 117 8.90 -18.21 -4.94
CA ILE A 117 8.80 -17.77 -6.34
C ILE A 117 10.05 -16.98 -6.78
N ASN A 118 10.13 -16.67 -8.07
CA ASN A 118 11.17 -15.78 -8.60
C ASN A 118 11.11 -14.41 -7.91
N ARG A 119 12.18 -14.03 -7.21
CA ARG A 119 12.24 -12.81 -6.40
C ARG A 119 12.15 -11.52 -7.22
N VAL A 120 12.62 -11.53 -8.48
CA VAL A 120 12.43 -10.41 -9.41
C VAL A 120 10.94 -10.29 -9.75
N GLY A 121 10.29 -11.41 -10.04
CA GLY A 121 8.85 -11.48 -10.25
C GLY A 121 8.06 -10.96 -9.05
N ALA A 122 8.39 -11.40 -7.84
CA ALA A 122 7.78 -10.92 -6.59
C ALA A 122 7.86 -9.38 -6.48
N TYR A 123 9.04 -8.81 -6.70
CA TYR A 123 9.25 -7.37 -6.60
C TYR A 123 8.48 -6.59 -7.69
N VAL A 124 8.49 -7.08 -8.94
CA VAL A 124 7.77 -6.45 -10.05
C VAL A 124 6.26 -6.49 -9.82
N VAL A 125 5.72 -7.63 -9.37
CA VAL A 125 4.28 -7.79 -9.07
C VAL A 125 3.87 -6.85 -7.94
N GLY A 126 4.55 -6.89 -6.79
CA GLY A 126 4.21 -6.06 -5.64
C GLY A 126 4.33 -4.56 -5.92
N THR A 127 5.43 -4.14 -6.56
CA THR A 127 5.63 -2.73 -6.93
C THR A 127 4.54 -2.25 -7.89
N ARG A 128 4.20 -3.04 -8.93
CA ARG A 128 3.16 -2.67 -9.89
C ARG A 128 1.78 -2.68 -9.23
N ALA A 129 1.50 -3.59 -8.31
CA ALA A 129 0.23 -3.62 -7.57
C ALA A 129 0.04 -2.35 -6.72
N THR A 130 1.03 -1.99 -5.91
CA THR A 130 1.01 -0.77 -5.09
C THR A 130 0.88 0.49 -5.96
N ARG A 131 1.66 0.60 -7.05
CA ARG A 131 1.55 1.75 -7.98
C ARG A 131 0.20 1.82 -8.71
N LYS A 132 -0.38 0.68 -9.07
CA LYS A 132 -1.74 0.63 -9.64
C LYS A 132 -2.78 1.08 -8.64
N ALA A 133 -2.64 0.75 -7.35
CA ALA A 133 -3.54 1.21 -6.31
C ALA A 133 -3.46 2.74 -6.12
N ILE A 134 -2.26 3.32 -6.15
CA ILE A 134 -2.06 4.78 -6.16
C ILE A 134 -2.77 5.41 -7.37
N LEU A 135 -2.53 4.89 -8.58
CA LEU A 135 -3.18 5.38 -9.79
C LEU A 135 -4.71 5.25 -9.71
N TYR A 136 -5.21 4.15 -9.16
CA TYR A 136 -6.64 3.93 -8.96
C TYR A 136 -7.24 5.01 -8.04
N GLY A 137 -6.57 5.34 -6.93
CA GLY A 137 -6.97 6.43 -6.04
C GLY A 137 -6.99 7.80 -6.73
N LEU A 138 -5.98 8.10 -7.55
CA LEU A 138 -5.91 9.34 -8.34
C LEU A 138 -7.02 9.47 -9.41
N LEU A 139 -7.64 8.37 -9.79
CA LEU A 139 -8.75 8.32 -10.75
C LEU A 139 -10.12 8.19 -10.06
N ASP A 140 -10.16 8.19 -8.72
CA ASP A 140 -11.41 8.13 -7.95
C ASP A 140 -12.26 9.37 -8.25
N PRO A 141 -13.58 9.23 -8.49
CA PRO A 141 -14.48 10.36 -8.74
C PRO A 141 -14.87 11.06 -7.43
N SER A 142 -13.89 11.44 -6.61
CA SER A 142 -14.08 11.87 -5.21
C SER A 142 -15.02 13.07 -5.09
N ASP A 143 -14.88 14.08 -5.96
CA ASP A 143 -15.76 15.27 -5.95
C ASP A 143 -17.23 14.88 -6.11
N ARG A 144 -17.53 13.96 -7.04
CA ARG A 144 -18.89 13.50 -7.28
C ARG A 144 -19.39 12.62 -6.12
N LEU A 145 -18.52 11.80 -5.52
CA LEU A 145 -18.87 10.99 -4.36
C LEU A 145 -19.20 11.85 -3.14
N LEU A 146 -18.44 12.94 -2.91
CA LEU A 146 -18.69 13.91 -1.85
C LEU A 146 -20.02 14.66 -2.07
N GLU A 147 -20.31 15.06 -3.30
CA GLU A 147 -21.59 15.70 -3.63
C GLU A 147 -22.78 14.76 -3.35
N LEU A 148 -22.69 13.49 -3.80
CA LEU A 148 -23.72 12.49 -3.55
C LEU A 148 -23.90 12.21 -2.05
N GLU A 149 -22.82 12.14 -1.28
CA GLU A 149 -22.86 12.00 0.16
C GLU A 149 -23.53 13.19 0.85
N GLY A 150 -23.12 14.42 0.51
CA GLY A 150 -23.68 15.65 1.07
C GLY A 150 -25.18 15.83 0.79
N ASN A 151 -25.66 15.27 -0.31
CA ASN A 151 -27.08 15.26 -0.68
C ASN A 151 -27.86 14.05 -0.09
N GLY A 152 -27.23 13.18 0.69
CA GLY A 152 -27.84 11.97 1.24
C GLY A 152 -28.16 10.88 0.20
N GLN A 153 -27.58 10.97 -0.99
CA GLN A 153 -27.80 10.04 -2.12
C GLN A 153 -26.93 8.79 -1.99
N LEU A 154 -27.02 8.10 -0.85
CA LEU A 154 -26.09 7.04 -0.46
C LEU A 154 -26.11 5.83 -1.39
N ALA A 155 -27.27 5.48 -1.95
CA ALA A 155 -27.38 4.39 -2.93
C ALA A 155 -26.65 4.73 -4.24
N SER A 156 -26.80 5.97 -4.73
CA SER A 156 -26.08 6.44 -5.93
C SER A 156 -24.58 6.53 -5.69
N LYS A 157 -24.16 6.97 -4.48
CA LYS A 157 -22.75 6.98 -4.08
C LYS A 157 -22.17 5.56 -4.15
N LEU A 158 -22.84 4.59 -3.53
CA LEU A 158 -22.39 3.20 -3.52
C LEU A 158 -22.33 2.62 -4.94
N ALA A 159 -23.34 2.86 -5.76
CA ALA A 159 -23.35 2.42 -7.16
C ALA A 159 -22.17 3.00 -7.95
N LEU A 160 -21.89 4.30 -7.81
CA LEU A 160 -20.75 4.93 -8.49
C LEU A 160 -19.40 4.37 -8.02
N MET A 161 -19.25 4.11 -6.71
CA MET A 161 -18.03 3.47 -6.17
C MET A 161 -17.80 2.07 -6.76
N GLU A 162 -18.88 1.31 -6.98
CA GLU A 162 -18.79 -0.02 -7.57
C GLU A 162 -18.47 0.03 -9.06
N ASP A 163 -19.20 0.87 -9.82
CA ASP A 163 -18.97 1.03 -11.26
C ASP A 163 -17.56 1.54 -11.56
N ALA A 164 -17.00 2.40 -10.69
CA ALA A 164 -15.64 2.89 -10.79
C ALA A 164 -14.58 1.77 -10.86
N LYS A 165 -14.85 0.60 -10.27
CA LYS A 165 -13.94 -0.56 -10.31
C LYS A 165 -13.74 -1.13 -11.71
N THR A 166 -14.68 -0.86 -12.62
CA THR A 166 -14.67 -1.36 -14.01
C THR A 166 -14.36 -0.29 -15.05
N LEU A 167 -14.12 0.95 -14.62
CA LEU A 167 -13.64 2.01 -15.51
C LEU A 167 -12.30 1.59 -16.16
N PRO A 168 -11.97 2.15 -17.34
CA PRO A 168 -10.80 1.73 -18.13
C PRO A 168 -9.46 2.21 -17.54
N PHE A 169 -9.23 2.07 -16.23
CA PHE A 169 -7.98 2.46 -15.57
C PHE A 169 -6.78 1.66 -16.10
N GLY A 170 -7.01 0.44 -16.60
CA GLY A 170 -5.98 -0.37 -17.27
C GLY A 170 -5.34 0.34 -18.48
N ALA A 171 -6.14 1.07 -19.27
CA ALA A 171 -5.61 1.85 -20.39
C ALA A 171 -4.73 3.03 -19.92
N VAL A 172 -5.10 3.65 -18.80
CA VAL A 172 -4.29 4.71 -18.17
C VAL A 172 -2.98 4.14 -17.62
N TRP A 173 -3.03 2.96 -17.00
CA TRP A 173 -1.85 2.24 -16.51
C TRP A 173 -0.88 1.86 -17.65
N ASP A 174 -1.40 1.34 -18.76
CA ASP A 174 -0.57 0.97 -19.91
C ASP A 174 0.11 2.18 -20.54
N MET A 175 -0.59 3.32 -20.62
CA MET A 175 0.00 4.59 -21.06
C MET A 175 1.09 5.08 -20.09
N LEU A 176 0.91 4.92 -18.77
CA LEU A 176 1.94 5.24 -17.78
C LEU A 176 3.19 4.36 -17.97
N CYS A 177 3.01 3.06 -18.23
CA CYS A 177 4.11 2.15 -18.52
C CYS A 177 4.87 2.59 -19.78
N LEU A 178 4.15 2.87 -20.87
CA LEU A 178 4.72 3.33 -22.13
C LEU A 178 5.54 4.63 -21.95
N LYS A 179 4.97 5.62 -21.25
CA LYS A 179 5.67 6.88 -20.96
C LYS A 179 6.89 6.72 -20.05
N SER A 180 6.91 5.67 -19.25
CA SER A 180 8.03 5.35 -18.35
C SER A 180 9.04 4.40 -19.00
N GLU A 181 8.87 4.08 -20.29
CA GLU A 181 9.74 3.17 -21.06
C GLU A 181 9.87 1.77 -20.42
N VAL A 182 8.77 1.28 -19.80
CA VAL A 182 8.69 -0.07 -19.22
C VAL A 182 7.56 -0.88 -19.85
N PRO A 183 7.62 -2.23 -19.82
CA PRO A 183 6.60 -3.06 -20.45
C PRO A 183 5.18 -2.84 -19.87
N ALA A 184 4.23 -2.60 -20.77
CA ALA A 184 2.80 -2.60 -20.47
C ALA A 184 2.27 -4.05 -20.32
N GLY A 185 1.13 -4.21 -19.66
CA GLY A 185 0.54 -5.54 -19.44
C GLY A 185 1.50 -6.55 -18.81
N ALA A 186 1.55 -7.74 -19.41
CA ALA A 186 2.32 -8.91 -18.97
C ALA A 186 3.65 -9.11 -19.72
N ALA A 187 4.04 -8.19 -20.62
CA ALA A 187 5.22 -8.36 -21.45
C ALA A 187 6.55 -8.46 -20.65
N TRP A 188 6.58 -7.90 -19.43
CA TRP A 188 7.73 -8.01 -18.51
C TRP A 188 8.05 -9.43 -18.06
N ILE A 189 7.10 -10.38 -18.20
CA ILE A 189 7.31 -11.78 -17.81
C ILE A 189 8.42 -12.41 -18.64
N GLY A 190 8.46 -12.12 -19.95
CA GLY A 190 9.50 -12.65 -20.84
C GLY A 190 10.90 -12.15 -20.45
N ASP A 191 11.03 -10.88 -20.06
CA ASP A 191 12.29 -10.32 -19.58
C ASP A 191 12.77 -11.00 -18.29
N MET A 192 11.84 -11.29 -17.37
CA MET A 192 12.13 -12.01 -16.13
C MET A 192 12.58 -13.45 -16.40
N GLU A 193 11.86 -14.18 -17.25
CA GLU A 193 12.20 -15.57 -17.62
C GLU A 193 13.56 -15.64 -18.32
N GLN A 194 13.84 -14.69 -19.21
CA GLN A 194 15.16 -14.59 -19.86
C GLN A 194 16.26 -14.31 -18.85
N TYR A 195 16.07 -13.36 -17.92
CA TYR A 195 17.04 -13.07 -16.87
C TYR A 195 17.27 -14.27 -15.93
N GLU A 196 16.22 -15.03 -15.63
CA GLU A 196 16.33 -16.25 -14.84
C GLU A 196 17.20 -17.29 -15.53
N ALA A 197 16.93 -17.58 -16.79
CA ALA A 197 17.70 -18.53 -17.59
C ALA A 197 19.16 -18.09 -17.76
N ASP A 198 19.40 -16.81 -18.04
CA ASP A 198 20.74 -16.31 -18.37
C ASP A 198 21.62 -16.05 -17.15
N ILE A 199 21.04 -15.72 -15.99
CA ILE A 199 21.78 -15.23 -14.84
C ILE A 199 21.47 -16.02 -13.58
N LEU A 200 20.20 -16.16 -13.20
CA LEU A 200 19.84 -16.70 -11.87
C LEU A 200 20.20 -18.17 -11.73
N THR A 201 19.97 -18.99 -12.76
CA THR A 201 20.30 -20.43 -12.76
C THR A 201 21.80 -20.72 -12.62
N LYS A 202 22.66 -19.73 -12.87
CA LYS A 202 24.12 -19.85 -12.79
C LYS A 202 24.67 -19.52 -11.40
N ARG A 203 23.81 -19.14 -10.45
CA ARG A 203 24.19 -18.83 -9.06
C ARG A 203 24.13 -20.11 -8.23
N SER A 204 25.23 -20.43 -7.56
CA SER A 204 25.36 -21.52 -6.58
C SER A 204 24.77 -21.14 -5.23
#